data_AF-A0A3B0ZHK2-F1
#
_entry.id   AF-A0A3B0ZHK2-F1
#
_cell.length_a   1.000
_cell.length_b   1.000
_cell.length_c   1.000
_cell.angle_alpha   90.00
_cell.angle_beta   90.00
_cell.angle_gamma   90.00
#
_symmetry.space_group_name_H-M   'P 1'
#
loop_
_entity.id
_entity.type
_entity.pdbx_description
1 polymer ?
#
loop_
_entity_poly.entity_id
_entity_poly.type
_entity_poly.pdbx_seq_one_letter_code
_entity_poly.pdbx_strand_id
1 'polypeptide(L)'
;MYYGIKSLIDVRADAMPSDYPEYDREHLYQHCEQHKIVYHWAGRQLGNSINGSKRSHHCALDDVILRSYADYMTSHKFQIAATQIINMAQQGTIAIFSQNALPLIDFRFLLADYLLLQGIQIIHILAVDELRDHLLHKNARRESTELIYDNLD
;
A
#
# COMPACT_ATOMS: atom_id res chain seq x y z
N MET A 1 -19.02 12.42 4.25
CA MET A 1 -17.78 11.95 3.60
C MET A 1 -16.81 11.61 4.72
N TYR A 2 -16.76 10.33 5.12
CA TYR A 2 -16.42 9.95 6.50
C TYR A 2 -14.98 10.27 6.95
N TYR A 3 -14.04 10.56 6.04
CA TYR A 3 -12.62 10.77 6.42
C TYR A 3 -11.92 11.94 5.71
N GLY A 4 -12.67 12.85 5.08
CA GLY A 4 -12.08 14.01 4.38
C GLY A 4 -11.16 13.66 3.21
N ILE A 5 -11.26 12.42 2.69
CA ILE A 5 -10.44 11.88 1.60
C ILE A 5 -10.53 12.80 0.38
N LYS A 6 -9.38 13.19 -0.17
CA LYS A 6 -9.23 13.99 -1.39
C LYS A 6 -8.86 13.15 -2.59
N SER A 7 -8.08 12.09 -2.37
CA SER A 7 -7.67 11.18 -3.44
C SER A 7 -7.77 9.72 -3.02
N LEU A 8 -8.19 8.86 -3.94
CA LEU A 8 -8.15 7.40 -3.81
C LEU A 8 -7.04 6.86 -4.70
N ILE A 9 -6.08 6.14 -4.12
CA ILE A 9 -4.99 5.47 -4.82
C ILE A 9 -5.30 3.98 -4.88
N ASP A 10 -5.71 3.49 -6.04
CA ASP A 10 -5.91 2.07 -6.30
C ASP A 10 -4.57 1.41 -6.65
N VAL A 11 -4.05 0.61 -5.74
CA VAL A 11 -2.77 -0.12 -5.93
C VAL A 11 -2.98 -1.53 -6.48
N ARG A 12 -4.20 -1.94 -6.84
CA ARG A 12 -4.44 -3.26 -7.43
C ARG A 12 -3.92 -3.31 -8.85
N ALA A 13 -3.10 -4.33 -9.15
CA ALA A 13 -2.68 -4.58 -10.52
C ALA A 13 -3.74 -5.37 -11.32
N ASP A 14 -4.39 -6.32 -10.65
CA ASP A 14 -5.37 -7.21 -11.25
C ASP A 14 -6.80 -6.64 -11.18
N ALA A 15 -7.67 -7.14 -12.05
CA ALA A 15 -9.08 -6.79 -12.05
C ALA A 15 -9.81 -7.37 -10.84
N MET A 16 -10.95 -6.78 -10.48
CA MET A 16 -11.79 -7.37 -9.45
C MET A 16 -12.40 -8.68 -9.91
N PRO A 17 -12.65 -9.63 -8.98
CA PRO A 17 -13.48 -10.79 -9.25
C PRO A 17 -14.86 -10.35 -9.74
N SER A 18 -15.47 -11.13 -10.63
CA SER A 18 -16.77 -10.83 -11.22
C SER A 18 -17.92 -10.75 -10.22
N ASP A 19 -17.76 -11.35 -9.03
CA ASP A 19 -18.75 -11.29 -7.94
C ASP A 19 -18.78 -9.92 -7.22
N TYR A 20 -17.82 -9.03 -7.53
CA TYR A 20 -17.65 -7.72 -6.90
C TYR A 20 -17.45 -6.59 -7.95
N PRO A 21 -18.38 -6.45 -8.92
CA PRO A 21 -18.23 -5.52 -10.04
C PRO A 21 -18.19 -4.05 -9.59
N GLU A 22 -18.84 -3.70 -8.47
CA GLU A 22 -18.88 -2.34 -7.92
C GLU A 22 -17.50 -1.81 -7.49
N TYR A 23 -16.54 -2.71 -7.31
CA TYR A 23 -15.16 -2.36 -6.97
C TYR A 23 -14.22 -2.39 -8.17
N ASP A 24 -14.73 -2.62 -9.39
CA ASP A 24 -13.89 -2.48 -10.58
C ASP A 24 -13.42 -1.02 -10.75
N ARG A 25 -12.42 -0.83 -11.62
CA ARG A 25 -11.79 0.49 -11.77
C ARG A 25 -12.73 1.55 -12.34
N GLU A 26 -13.68 1.16 -13.20
CA GLU A 26 -14.60 2.09 -13.83
C GLU A 26 -15.64 2.58 -12.82
N HIS A 27 -16.23 1.67 -12.05
CA HIS A 27 -17.16 1.99 -10.98
C HIS A 27 -16.50 2.83 -9.88
N LEU A 28 -15.26 2.50 -9.49
CA LEU A 28 -14.51 3.32 -8.52
C LEU A 28 -14.23 4.72 -9.07
N TYR A 29 -13.83 4.85 -10.32
CA TYR A 29 -13.60 6.14 -10.97
C TYR A 29 -14.88 6.99 -10.93
N GLN A 30 -16.01 6.43 -11.39
CA GLN A 30 -17.30 7.11 -11.40
C GLN A 30 -17.78 7.50 -10.00
N HIS A 31 -17.61 6.61 -9.02
CA HIS A 31 -17.96 6.89 -7.64
C HIS A 31 -17.08 8.02 -7.06
N CYS A 32 -15.78 8.01 -7.32
CA CYS A 32 -14.87 9.06 -6.89
C CYS A 32 -15.24 10.42 -7.50
N GLU A 33 -15.51 10.48 -8.81
CA GLU A 33 -15.96 11.68 -9.51
C GLU A 33 -17.23 12.28 -8.89
N GLN A 34 -18.24 11.45 -8.61
CA GLN A 34 -19.49 11.87 -7.96
C GLN A 34 -19.26 12.49 -6.57
N HIS A 35 -18.23 12.03 -5.87
CA HIS A 35 -17.86 12.50 -4.53
C HIS A 35 -16.73 13.52 -4.52
N LYS A 36 -16.27 14.00 -5.68
CA LYS A 36 -15.15 14.96 -5.82
C LYS A 36 -13.86 14.43 -5.18
N ILE A 37 -13.63 13.13 -5.30
CA ILE A 37 -12.38 12.45 -4.94
C ILE A 37 -11.60 12.25 -6.23
N VAL A 38 -10.32 12.59 -6.23
CA VAL A 38 -9.44 12.32 -7.38
C VAL A 38 -9.05 10.83 -7.35
N TYR A 39 -9.34 10.12 -8.43
CA TYR A 39 -8.96 8.72 -8.56
C TYR A 39 -7.61 8.56 -9.26
N HIS A 40 -6.69 7.81 -8.66
CA HIS A 40 -5.42 7.43 -9.27
C HIS A 40 -5.26 5.92 -9.26
N TRP A 41 -4.90 5.35 -10.42
CA TRP A 41 -4.51 3.95 -10.51
C TRP A 41 -2.99 3.81 -10.52
N ALA A 42 -2.45 3.11 -9.52
CA ALA A 42 -1.02 2.87 -9.33
C ALA A 42 -0.66 1.37 -9.38
N GLY A 43 -1.57 0.51 -9.83
CA GLY A 43 -1.37 -0.95 -9.87
C GLY A 43 -0.13 -1.39 -10.66
N ARG A 44 0.24 -0.67 -11.73
CA ARG A 44 1.44 -0.98 -12.51
C ARG A 44 2.72 -0.78 -11.69
N GLN A 45 2.74 0.17 -10.77
CA GLN A 45 3.92 0.56 -9.99
C GLN A 45 3.92 -0.05 -8.60
N LEU A 46 2.76 -0.32 -8.01
CA LEU A 46 2.62 -0.71 -6.61
C LEU A 46 1.85 -2.01 -6.38
N GLY A 47 1.24 -2.58 -7.43
CA GLY A 47 0.36 -3.75 -7.28
C GLY A 47 1.02 -5.09 -7.50
N ASN A 48 2.07 -5.18 -8.32
CA ASN A 48 2.73 -6.45 -8.62
C ASN A 48 4.25 -6.34 -8.42
N SER A 49 4.80 -7.35 -7.73
CA SER A 49 6.23 -7.61 -7.71
C SER A 49 6.61 -8.43 -8.95
N ILE A 50 7.50 -7.90 -9.79
CA ILE A 50 8.07 -8.66 -10.91
C ILE A 50 9.42 -9.20 -10.43
N ASN A 51 9.46 -10.50 -10.13
CA ASN A 51 10.65 -11.29 -9.80
C ASN A 51 11.42 -10.80 -8.56
N GLY A 52 11.08 -11.33 -7.39
CA GLY A 52 11.89 -11.17 -6.17
C GLY A 52 13.33 -11.68 -6.33
N SER A 53 14.21 -11.21 -5.46
CA SER A 53 15.61 -11.66 -5.46
C SER A 53 15.71 -13.12 -5.03
N LYS A 54 16.56 -13.91 -5.69
CA LYS A 54 16.90 -15.26 -5.22
C LYS A 54 17.57 -15.27 -3.84
N ARG A 55 18.06 -14.12 -3.37
CA ARG A 55 18.69 -13.92 -2.06
C ARG A 55 18.12 -12.67 -1.41
N SER A 56 16.85 -12.72 -1.04
CA SER A 56 16.21 -11.62 -0.30
C SER A 56 16.81 -11.47 1.10
N HIS A 57 16.97 -10.23 1.56
CA HIS A 57 17.35 -9.91 2.94
C HIS A 57 16.15 -9.92 3.89
N HIS A 58 14.92 -10.00 3.37
CA HIS A 58 13.69 -10.01 4.15
C HIS A 58 13.38 -11.42 4.70
N CYS A 59 14.33 -11.98 5.45
CA CYS A 59 14.29 -13.37 5.89
C CYS A 59 13.10 -13.70 6.81
N ALA A 60 12.55 -12.70 7.51
CA ALA A 60 11.45 -12.87 8.45
C ALA A 60 10.03 -12.83 7.82
N LEU A 61 9.91 -12.58 6.51
CA LEU A 61 8.64 -12.66 5.78
C LEU A 61 8.47 -14.06 5.18
N ASP A 62 7.69 -14.94 5.81
CA ASP A 62 7.59 -16.35 5.36
C ASP A 62 7.06 -16.50 3.91
N ASP A 63 6.09 -15.67 3.53
CA ASP A 63 5.46 -15.70 2.21
C ASP A 63 6.38 -15.16 1.10
N VAL A 64 6.54 -15.94 0.02
CA VAL A 64 7.43 -15.61 -1.10
C VAL A 64 6.98 -14.37 -1.87
N ILE A 65 5.68 -14.10 -1.95
CA ILE A 65 5.09 -12.93 -2.62
C ILE A 65 5.39 -11.69 -1.79
N LEU A 66 5.15 -11.74 -0.47
CA LEU A 66 5.48 -10.64 0.44
C LEU A 66 6.97 -10.32 0.44
N ARG A 67 7.82 -11.37 0.47
CA ARG A 67 9.27 -11.22 0.41
C ARG A 67 9.73 -10.59 -0.90
N SER A 68 9.16 -11.03 -2.03
CA SER A 68 9.44 -10.45 -3.34
C SER A 68 9.01 -9.00 -3.43
N TYR A 69 7.85 -8.66 -2.86
CA TYR A 69 7.37 -7.29 -2.79
C TYR A 69 8.30 -6.41 -1.97
N ALA A 70 8.77 -6.91 -0.82
CA ALA A 70 9.72 -6.19 0.01
C ALA A 70 11.05 -5.93 -0.72
N ASP A 71 11.58 -6.92 -1.47
CA ASP A 71 12.75 -6.70 -2.33
C ASP A 71 12.47 -5.61 -3.37
N TYR A 72 11.29 -5.64 -3.99
CA TYR A 72 10.86 -4.66 -4.99
C TYR A 72 10.79 -3.22 -4.43
N MET A 73 10.57 -3.03 -3.13
CA MET A 73 10.54 -1.70 -2.50
C MET A 73 11.87 -0.94 -2.60
N THR A 74 12.97 -1.66 -2.82
CA THR A 74 14.31 -1.05 -3.07
C THR A 74 14.47 -0.52 -4.49
N SER A 75 13.58 -0.89 -5.42
CA SER A 75 13.68 -0.49 -6.81
C SER A 75 13.35 0.98 -7.02
N HIS A 76 14.02 1.61 -8.01
CA HIS A 76 13.73 3.00 -8.39
C HIS A 76 12.26 3.22 -8.78
N LYS A 77 11.64 2.22 -9.42
CA LYS A 77 10.24 2.27 -9.85
C LYS A 77 9.29 2.37 -8.65
N PHE A 78 9.53 1.58 -7.60
CA PHE A 78 8.76 1.68 -6.37
C PHE A 78 8.98 3.03 -5.69
N GLN A 79 10.25 3.44 -5.53
CA GLN A 79 10.60 4.69 -4.83
C GLN A 79 9.98 5.93 -5.49
N ILE A 80 9.93 5.99 -6.83
CA ILE A 80 9.22 7.07 -7.55
C ILE A 80 7.74 7.07 -7.17
N ALA A 81 7.08 5.91 -7.23
CA ALA A 81 5.64 5.81 -6.94
C ALA A 81 5.33 6.12 -5.48
N ALA A 82 6.15 5.66 -4.54
CA ALA A 82 6.01 5.98 -3.13
C ALA A 82 6.22 7.48 -2.86
N THR A 83 7.20 8.11 -3.54
CA THR A 83 7.41 9.57 -3.47
C THR A 83 6.19 10.35 -3.98
N GLN A 84 5.55 9.88 -5.05
CA GLN A 84 4.29 10.48 -5.53
C GLN A 84 3.19 10.38 -4.48
N ILE A 85 3.04 9.23 -3.80
CA ILE A 85 2.09 9.07 -2.69
C ILE A 85 2.39 10.04 -1.55
N ILE A 86 3.65 10.16 -1.14
CA ILE A 86 4.10 11.07 -0.08
C ILE A 86 3.74 12.52 -0.44
N ASN A 87 4.04 12.95 -1.66
CA ASN A 87 3.73 14.31 -2.13
C ASN A 87 2.21 14.57 -2.17
N MET A 88 1.40 13.58 -2.55
CA MET A 88 -0.06 13.69 -2.50
C MET A 88 -0.58 13.77 -1.06
N ALA A 89 -0.04 12.95 -0.15
CA ALA A 89 -0.40 12.96 1.27
C ALA A 89 -0.09 14.31 1.94
N GLN A 90 0.95 15.03 1.48
CA GLN A 90 1.25 16.39 1.95
C GLN A 90 0.21 17.44 1.51
N GLN A 91 -0.52 17.17 0.42
CA GLN A 91 -1.54 18.09 -0.11
C GLN A 91 -2.93 17.82 0.45
N GLY A 92 -3.17 16.63 1.00
CA GLY A 92 -4.42 16.29 1.65
C GLY A 92 -4.53 14.81 1.98
N THR A 93 -5.62 14.46 2.67
CA THR A 93 -5.88 13.08 3.07
C THR A 93 -6.08 12.19 1.84
N ILE A 94 -5.27 11.15 1.73
CA ILE A 94 -5.40 10.12 0.68
C ILE A 94 -5.90 8.82 1.29
N ALA A 95 -6.62 8.02 0.50
CA ALA A 95 -6.96 6.64 0.82
C ALA A 95 -6.21 5.71 -0.14
N ILE A 96 -5.64 4.62 0.36
CA ILE A 96 -5.01 3.58 -0.46
C ILE A 96 -5.93 2.36 -0.48
N PHE A 97 -6.27 1.90 -1.68
CA PHE A 97 -7.19 0.79 -1.90
C PHE A 97 -6.47 -0.42 -2.51
N SER A 98 -6.74 -1.61 -1.98
CA SER A 98 -6.24 -2.89 -2.49
C SER A 98 -7.36 -3.94 -2.46
N GLN A 99 -7.07 -5.15 -2.93
CA GLN A 99 -8.04 -6.22 -3.18
C GLN A 99 -8.61 -6.85 -1.89
N ASN A 100 -7.88 -6.80 -0.78
CA ASN A 100 -8.29 -7.46 0.47
C ASN A 100 -8.82 -6.46 1.51
N ALA A 101 -9.68 -6.89 2.43
CA ALA A 101 -10.12 -6.04 3.54
C ALA A 101 -9.10 -6.01 4.70
N LEU A 102 -8.35 -7.10 4.91
CA LEU A 102 -7.41 -7.25 6.03
C LEU A 102 -5.99 -6.77 5.67
N PRO A 103 -5.43 -5.74 6.36
CA PRO A 103 -4.10 -5.21 6.04
C PRO A 103 -2.96 -6.20 6.25
N LEU A 104 -3.05 -7.07 7.27
CA LEU A 104 -2.00 -8.02 7.64
C LEU A 104 -1.82 -9.19 6.67
N ILE A 105 -2.76 -9.37 5.75
CA ILE A 105 -2.79 -10.50 4.80
C ILE A 105 -2.32 -10.06 3.42
N ASP A 106 -2.18 -8.75 3.20
CA ASP A 106 -1.93 -8.17 1.89
C ASP A 106 -0.65 -7.33 1.91
N PHE A 107 -0.01 -7.14 0.74
CA PHE A 107 1.23 -6.38 0.60
C PHE A 107 1.12 -4.93 1.09
N ARG A 108 -0.10 -4.42 1.30
CA ARG A 108 -0.35 -3.08 1.85
C ARG A 108 0.32 -2.82 3.18
N PHE A 109 0.50 -3.82 4.07
CA PHE A 109 1.22 -3.54 5.31
C PHE A 109 2.68 -3.18 5.04
N LEU A 110 3.31 -3.78 4.02
CA LEU A 110 4.68 -3.45 3.61
C LEU A 110 4.77 -2.02 3.08
N LEU A 111 3.80 -1.61 2.26
CA LEU A 111 3.68 -0.23 1.78
C LEU A 111 3.42 0.74 2.95
N ALA A 112 2.58 0.35 3.90
CA ALA A 112 2.28 1.15 5.08
C ALA A 112 3.51 1.32 5.99
N ASP A 113 4.29 0.25 6.22
CA ASP A 113 5.55 0.29 6.98
C ASP A 113 6.54 1.25 6.30
N TYR A 114 6.67 1.14 4.98
CA TYR A 114 7.51 2.04 4.19
C TYR A 114 7.09 3.50 4.37
N LEU A 115 5.81 3.82 4.15
CA LEU A 115 5.30 5.18 4.25
C LEU A 115 5.40 5.75 5.68
N LEU A 116 5.18 4.91 6.69
CA LEU A 116 5.34 5.29 8.10
C LEU A 116 6.78 5.70 8.41
N LEU A 117 7.78 4.96 7.91
CA LEU A 117 9.19 5.33 8.06
C LEU A 117 9.61 6.59 7.28
N GLN A 118 8.82 6.99 6.28
CA GLN A 118 8.94 8.28 5.60
C GLN A 118 8.20 9.42 6.33
N GLY A 119 7.63 9.15 7.50
CA GLY A 119 6.96 10.15 8.35
C GLY A 119 5.49 10.38 8.01
N ILE A 120 4.87 9.51 7.20
CA ILE A 120 3.44 9.60 6.89
C ILE A 120 2.64 8.81 7.94
N GLN A 121 1.68 9.47 8.58
CA GLN A 121 0.72 8.77 9.44
C GLN A 121 -0.19 7.88 8.59
N ILE A 122 -0.32 6.61 8.96
CA ILE A 122 -1.22 5.65 8.31
C ILE A 122 -2.28 5.19 9.30
N ILE A 123 -3.54 5.24 8.88
CA ILE A 123 -4.70 4.78 9.63
C ILE A 123 -5.41 3.72 8.81
N HIS A 124 -5.64 2.55 9.39
CA HIS A 124 -6.41 1.47 8.78
C HIS A 124 -7.89 1.67 9.05
N ILE A 125 -8.71 1.66 7.99
CA ILE A 125 -10.18 1.65 8.06
C ILE A 125 -10.62 0.19 8.01
N LEU A 126 -10.91 -0.40 9.17
CA LEU A 126 -11.29 -1.82 9.29
C LEU A 126 -12.80 -2.02 9.19
N ALA A 127 -13.57 -1.05 9.70
CA ALA A 127 -15.02 -0.96 9.57
C ALA A 127 -15.45 0.53 9.66
N VAL A 128 -16.75 0.80 9.54
CA VAL A 128 -17.31 2.16 9.58
C VAL A 128 -16.87 2.93 10.83
N ASP A 129 -16.80 2.25 11.98
CA ASP A 129 -16.42 2.84 13.27
C ASP A 129 -15.17 2.18 13.88
N GLU A 130 -14.39 1.46 13.07
CA GLU A 130 -13.17 0.78 13.53
C GLU A 130 -11.95 1.30 12.77
N LEU A 131 -11.23 2.21 13.41
CA LEU A 131 -9.97 2.77 12.95
C LEU A 131 -8.81 2.27 13.80
N ARG A 132 -7.66 2.03 13.18
CA ARG A 132 -6.44 1.67 13.90
C ARG A 132 -5.22 2.32 13.27
N ASP A 133 -4.42 3.01 14.08
CA ASP A 133 -3.11 3.49 13.64
C ASP A 133 -2.25 2.30 13.20
N HIS A 134 -1.53 2.48 12.11
CA HIS A 134 -0.55 1.50 11.70
C HIS A 134 0.63 1.50 12.67
N LEU A 135 0.97 0.30 13.15
CA LEU A 135 2.19 0.05 13.89
C LEU A 135 3.15 -0.67 12.96
N LEU A 136 4.42 -0.25 13.03
CA LEU A 136 5.50 -0.88 12.29
C LEU A 136 5.49 -2.39 12.54
N HIS A 137 5.63 -3.20 11.48
CA HIS A 137 5.69 -4.64 11.63
C HIS A 137 6.79 -5.04 12.63
N LYS A 138 6.54 -6.04 13.48
CA LYS A 138 7.44 -6.40 14.59
C LYS A 138 8.88 -6.75 14.16
N ASN A 139 9.04 -7.23 12.93
CA ASN A 139 10.33 -7.61 12.34
C ASN A 139 10.87 -6.53 11.38
N ALA A 140 10.16 -5.41 11.21
CA ALA A 140 10.60 -4.33 10.34
C ALA A 140 11.68 -3.51 11.05
N ARG A 141 12.82 -3.40 10.40
CA ARG A 141 13.99 -2.67 10.85
C ARG A 141 14.40 -1.67 9.78
N ARG A 142 14.77 -0.48 10.21
CA ARG A 142 15.37 0.52 9.32
C ARG A 142 16.88 0.34 9.30
N GLU A 143 17.42 0.06 8.13
CA GLU A 143 18.86 0.03 7.87
C GLU A 143 19.23 1.20 6.97
N SER A 144 19.74 2.28 7.58
CA SER A 144 19.97 3.55 6.90
C SER A 144 18.69 4.09 6.21
N THR A 145 18.58 3.93 4.90
CA THR A 145 17.43 4.33 4.08
C THR A 145 16.53 3.17 3.66
N GLU A 146 16.93 1.94 3.95
CA GLU A 146 16.23 0.73 3.54
C GLU A 146 15.37 0.18 4.69
N LEU A 147 14.24 -0.42 4.32
CA LEU A 147 13.35 -1.15 5.21
C LEU A 147 13.61 -2.63 5.03
N ILE A 148 14.08 -3.31 6.07
CA ILE A 148 14.40 -4.73 6.07
C ILE A 148 13.47 -5.46 7.03
N TYR A 149 13.15 -6.72 6.71
CA TYR A 149 12.33 -7.58 7.56
C TYR A 149 13.15 -8.80 7.96
N ASP A 150 13.84 -8.71 9.08
CA ASP A 150 14.71 -9.78 9.58
C ASP A 150 14.43 -10.08 11.05
N ASN A 151 15.07 -11.14 11.56
CA ASN A 151 14.96 -11.55 12.95
C ASN A 151 16.16 -11.04 13.77
N LEU A 152 16.78 -9.94 13.35
CA LEU A 152 17.90 -9.32 14.06
C LEU A 152 17.32 -8.25 14.99
N ASP A 153 17.61 -8.41 16.29
CA ASP A 153 17.35 -7.38 17.30
C ASP A 153 18.34 -6.20 17.17
#